data_AF-A0A1B6L5S9-F1
#
_entry.id   AF-A0A1B6L5S9-F1
#
_cell.length_a   1.000
_cell.length_b   1.000
_cell.length_c   1.000
_cell.angle_alpha   90.00
_cell.angle_beta   90.00
_cell.angle_gamma   90.00
#
_symmetry.space_group_name_H-M   'P 1'
#
loop_
_entity.id
_entity.type
_entity.pdbx_description
1 polymer ?
#
loop_
_entity_poly.entity_id
_entity_poly.type
_entity_poly.pdbx_seq_one_letter_code
_entity_poly.pdbx_strand_id
1 'polypeptide(L)'
;RWVRLGDYNVGTKADETEGLAKAVDYEIVERIDHPDYRSPSVYNDITLFRLDRQVEFSEYIRPICLDTGDQPFKPTAIATGWGRTEWGGRGSNVLQKVKLSISPVDRCRADYRLGSH
;
A
#
# COMPACT_ATOMS: atom_id res chain seq x y z
N ARG A 1 8.12 13.68 -9.66
CA ARG A 1 7.18 12.53 -9.52
C ARG A 1 6.30 12.83 -8.31
N TRP A 2 5.08 12.29 -8.21
CA TRP A 2 4.11 12.71 -7.19
C TRP A 2 3.52 11.52 -6.44
N VAL A 3 3.06 11.76 -5.21
CA VAL A 3 2.18 10.87 -4.46
C VAL A 3 0.89 11.60 -4.10
N ARG A 4 -0.23 10.88 -4.07
CA ARG A 4 -1.53 11.38 -3.64
C ARG A 4 -1.92 10.76 -2.32
N LEU A 5 -2.29 11.59 -1.35
CA LEU A 5 -2.73 11.15 -0.02
C LEU A 5 -4.20 11.50 0.21
N GLY A 6 -4.93 10.66 0.95
CA GLY A 6 -6.30 10.92 1.38
C GLY A 6 -7.37 10.76 0.30
N ASP A 7 -7.09 10.00 -0.76
CA ASP A 7 -8.07 9.70 -1.82
C ASP A 7 -8.93 8.48 -1.44
N TYR A 8 -10.18 8.46 -1.90
CA TYR A 8 -11.12 7.35 -1.76
C TYR A 8 -11.59 6.85 -3.12
N ASN A 9 -12.03 7.76 -4.01
CA ASN A 9 -12.41 7.46 -5.38
C ASN A 9 -11.48 8.13 -6.40
N VAL A 10 -10.50 7.39 -6.90
CA VAL A 10 -9.49 7.90 -7.87
C VAL A 10 -10.07 8.22 -9.25
N GLY A 11 -11.33 7.84 -9.52
CA GLY A 11 -12.01 8.11 -10.79
C GLY A 11 -12.77 9.43 -10.84
N THR A 12 -12.97 10.11 -9.70
CA THR A 12 -13.77 11.33 -9.63
C THR A 12 -13.23 12.30 -8.58
N LYS A 13 -13.78 13.52 -8.53
CA LYS A 13 -13.56 14.48 -7.43
C LYS A 13 -14.81 14.70 -6.58
N ALA A 14 -15.82 13.82 -6.70
CA ALA A 14 -17.11 13.98 -6.02
C ALA A 14 -16.90 14.06 -4.49
N ASP A 15 -16.08 13.17 -3.97
CA ASP A 15 -15.72 13.12 -2.55
C ASP A 15 -15.09 14.45 -2.08
N GLU A 16 -14.27 15.11 -2.90
CA GLU A 16 -13.70 16.42 -2.58
C GLU A 16 -14.79 17.51 -2.55
N THR A 17 -15.69 17.50 -3.54
CA THR A 17 -16.75 18.53 -3.69
C THR A 17 -17.83 18.43 -2.63
N GLU A 18 -18.06 17.23 -2.09
CA GLU A 18 -19.01 16.97 -0.99
C GLU A 18 -18.39 17.23 0.40
N GLY A 19 -17.14 17.71 0.45
CA GLY A 19 -16.44 18.01 1.69
C GLY A 19 -15.94 16.77 2.45
N LEU A 20 -15.82 15.63 1.75
CA LEU A 20 -15.31 14.37 2.29
C LEU A 20 -13.79 14.27 2.06
N ALA A 21 -13.33 13.11 1.58
CA ALA A 21 -11.92 12.80 1.36
C ALA A 21 -11.28 13.77 0.35
N LYS A 22 -10.64 14.82 0.86
CA LYS A 22 -9.91 15.80 0.04
C LYS A 22 -8.50 15.31 -0.23
N ALA A 23 -8.30 14.73 -1.41
CA ALA A 23 -6.98 14.27 -1.82
C ALA A 23 -5.97 15.42 -1.98
N VAL A 24 -4.73 15.17 -1.58
CA VAL A 24 -3.63 16.14 -1.70
C VAL A 24 -2.42 15.50 -2.36
N ASP A 25 -1.88 16.19 -3.36
CA ASP A 25 -0.69 15.77 -4.08
C ASP A 25 0.58 16.38 -3.45
N TYR A 26 1.61 15.55 -3.31
CA TYR A 26 2.94 15.90 -2.80
C TYR A 26 4.00 15.50 -3.83
N GLU A 27 5.03 16.33 -3.98
CA GLU A 27 6.16 15.97 -4.84
C GLU A 27 7.12 15.04 -4.09
N ILE A 28 7.66 14.05 -4.79
CA ILE A 28 8.76 13.24 -4.30
C ILE A 28 10.07 13.95 -4.63
N VAL A 29 10.76 14.45 -3.60
CA VAL A 29 12.05 15.13 -3.75
C VAL A 29 13.24 14.20 -3.58
N GLU A 30 13.03 13.02 -2.98
CA GLU A 30 14.09 12.03 -2.82
C GLU A 30 13.53 10.62 -2.81
N ARG A 31 14.29 9.70 -3.43
CA ARG A 31 14.05 8.27 -3.42
C ARG A 31 15.26 7.61 -2.76
N ILE A 32 15.01 6.87 -1.68
CA ILE A 32 16.04 6.19 -0.88
C ILE A 32 15.73 4.70 -0.94
N ASP A 33 16.39 3.99 -1.85
CA ASP A 33 16.25 2.54 -1.99
C ASP A 33 17.03 1.82 -0.88
N HIS A 34 16.57 0.64 -0.45
CA HIS A 34 17.32 -0.18 0.49
C HIS A 34 18.73 -0.49 -0.07
N PRO A 35 19.82 -0.27 0.69
CA PRO A 35 21.18 -0.41 0.18
C PRO A 35 21.51 -1.82 -0.33
N ASP A 36 20.86 -2.83 0.26
CA ASP A 36 21.02 -4.24 -0.14
C ASP A 36 19.94 -4.77 -1.10
N TYR A 37 19.14 -3.90 -1.73
CA TYR A 37 18.21 -4.34 -2.77
C TYR A 37 18.97 -4.88 -3.98
N ARG A 38 18.62 -6.09 -4.45
CA ARG A 38 19.27 -6.74 -5.61
C ARG A 38 18.24 -7.34 -6.57
N SER A 39 18.15 -6.76 -7.76
CA SER A 39 17.46 -7.36 -8.92
C SER A 39 18.30 -8.51 -9.50
N PRO A 40 17.70 -9.64 -9.97
CA PRO A 40 16.26 -9.90 -10.13
C PRO A 40 15.61 -10.55 -8.90
N SER A 41 16.38 -10.83 -7.85
CA SER A 41 15.97 -11.69 -6.75
C SER A 41 14.90 -11.11 -5.81
N VAL A 42 14.50 -9.83 -5.98
CA VAL A 42 13.49 -9.10 -5.19
C VAL A 42 13.64 -9.21 -3.66
N TYR A 43 14.85 -9.50 -3.18
CA TYR A 43 15.19 -9.37 -1.76
C TYR A 43 15.34 -7.91 -1.37
N ASN A 44 14.95 -7.58 -0.13
CA ASN A 44 14.95 -6.22 0.41
C ASN A 44 14.18 -5.22 -0.45
N ASP A 45 13.03 -5.64 -0.98
CA ASP A 45 12.16 -4.82 -1.83
C ASP A 45 11.40 -3.77 -1.01
N ILE A 46 12.12 -2.73 -0.60
CA ILE A 46 11.62 -1.59 0.16
C ILE A 46 12.35 -0.31 -0.25
N THR A 47 11.61 0.79 -0.37
CA THR A 47 12.11 2.12 -0.73
C THR A 47 11.38 3.17 0.11
N LEU A 48 12.11 4.18 0.57
CA LEU A 48 11.54 5.37 1.20
C LEU A 48 11.47 6.53 0.21
N PHE A 49 10.41 7.32 0.29
CA PHE A 49 10.25 8.55 -0.47
C PHE A 49 10.16 9.74 0.48
N ARG A 50 11.01 10.76 0.27
CA ARG A 50 10.91 12.04 0.98
C ARG A 50 10.03 12.99 0.17
N LEU A 51 9.05 13.58 0.85
CA LEU A 51 8.13 14.55 0.25
C LEU A 51 8.71 15.97 0.29
N ASP A 52 8.26 16.83 -0.62
CA ASP A 52 8.65 18.23 -0.74
C ASP A 52 8.34 19.06 0.51
N ARG A 53 7.29 18.69 1.23
CA ARG A 53 6.82 19.39 2.43
C ARG A 53 6.22 18.42 3.45
N GLN A 54 6.04 18.91 4.67
CA GLN A 54 5.37 18.16 5.72
C GLN A 54 3.92 17.88 5.36
N VAL A 55 3.45 16.67 5.68
CA VAL A 55 2.06 16.26 5.48
C VAL A 55 1.19 16.82 6.59
N GLU A 56 0.12 17.53 6.23
CA GLU A 56 -0.94 17.93 7.16
C GLU A 56 -1.88 16.74 7.40
N PHE A 57 -2.02 16.33 8.66
CA PHE A 57 -2.92 15.23 9.02
C PHE A 57 -4.37 15.67 9.09
N SER A 58 -5.26 14.75 8.74
CA SER A 58 -6.70 14.95 8.76
C SER A 58 -7.43 13.68 9.20
N GLU A 59 -8.75 13.66 9.06
CA GLU A 59 -9.54 12.44 9.20
C GLU A 59 -9.16 11.39 8.12
N TYR A 60 -8.78 11.85 6.92
CA TYR A 60 -8.51 11.00 5.76
C TYR A 60 -7.00 10.79 5.48
N ILE A 61 -6.12 11.55 6.14
CA ILE A 61 -4.66 11.43 5.99
C ILE A 61 -4.03 11.20 7.36
N ARG A 62 -3.57 9.96 7.60
CA ARG A 62 -2.88 9.57 8.83
C ARG A 62 -1.77 8.55 8.55
N PRO A 63 -0.68 8.54 9.33
CA PRO A 63 0.38 7.54 9.19
C PRO A 63 -0.09 6.16 9.66
N ILE A 64 0.51 5.11 9.11
CA ILE A 64 0.39 3.75 9.64
C ILE A 64 1.50 3.52 10.69
N CYS A 65 1.23 2.66 11.69
CA CYS A 65 2.26 2.23 12.62
C CYS A 65 3.24 1.25 11.94
N LEU A 66 4.53 1.36 12.28
CA LEU A 66 5.52 0.35 11.94
C LEU A 66 5.58 -0.73 13.02
N ASP A 67 5.80 -1.96 12.62
CA ASP A 67 6.09 -3.05 13.56
C ASP A 67 7.56 -2.99 13.96
N THR A 68 7.82 -2.73 15.24
CA THR A 68 9.17 -2.64 15.82
C THR A 68 9.63 -3.94 16.48
N GLY A 69 8.86 -5.03 16.35
CA GLY A 69 9.21 -6.36 16.87
C GLY A 69 8.55 -6.74 18.20
N ASP A 70 7.82 -5.83 18.83
CA ASP A 70 7.12 -6.07 20.11
C ASP A 70 5.67 -6.54 19.92
N GLN A 71 5.19 -6.63 18.67
CA GLN A 71 3.81 -7.00 18.38
C GLN A 71 3.67 -8.54 18.29
N PRO A 72 2.63 -9.13 18.91
CA PRO A 72 2.33 -10.53 18.71
C PRO A 72 1.90 -10.79 17.26
N PHE A 73 2.23 -11.98 16.77
CA PHE A 73 1.79 -12.43 15.44
C PHE A 73 0.26 -12.36 15.30
N LYS A 74 -0.21 -11.76 14.20
CA LYS A 74 -1.64 -11.67 13.87
C LYS A 74 -1.98 -12.71 12.81
N PRO A 75 -2.96 -13.61 13.05
CA PRO A 75 -3.31 -14.67 12.09
C PRO A 75 -4.06 -14.14 10.87
N THR A 76 -4.44 -12.87 10.87
CA THR A 76 -5.16 -12.22 9.77
C THR A 76 -4.60 -10.84 9.50
N ALA A 77 -4.64 -10.42 8.23
CA ALA A 77 -4.30 -9.07 7.79
C ALA A 77 -5.42 -8.47 6.96
N ILE A 78 -5.40 -7.15 6.79
CA ILE A 78 -6.26 -6.44 5.86
C ILE A 78 -5.37 -5.94 4.72
N ALA A 79 -5.73 -6.30 3.50
CA ALA A 79 -5.15 -5.69 2.30
C ALA A 79 -6.14 -4.65 1.76
N THR A 80 -5.63 -3.50 1.34
CA THR A 80 -6.41 -2.37 0.82
C THR A 80 -5.83 -1.87 -0.50
N GLY A 81 -6.68 -1.38 -1.39
CA GLY A 81 -6.23 -0.70 -2.61
C GLY A 81 -7.30 -0.56 -3.68
N TRP A 82 -6.90 -0.01 -4.81
CA TRP A 82 -7.71 0.20 -6.03
C TRP A 82 -7.44 -0.86 -7.10
N GLY A 83 -6.97 -2.04 -6.67
CA GLY A 83 -6.60 -3.15 -7.54
C GLY A 83 -7.79 -3.77 -8.28
N ARG A 84 -7.51 -4.78 -9.09
CA ARG A 84 -8.54 -5.54 -9.80
C ARG A 84 -9.42 -6.30 -8.80
N THR A 85 -10.73 -6.25 -9.00
CA THR A 85 -11.71 -6.99 -8.19
C THR A 85 -12.03 -8.37 -8.76
N GLU A 86 -11.61 -8.64 -10.00
CA GLU A 86 -11.81 -9.90 -10.71
C GLU A 86 -10.62 -10.21 -11.63
N TRP A 87 -10.49 -11.47 -12.02
CA TRP A 87 -9.42 -11.90 -12.91
C TRP A 87 -9.60 -11.30 -14.31
N GLY A 88 -8.55 -10.63 -14.82
CA GLY A 88 -8.59 -9.91 -16.10
C GLY A 88 -9.40 -8.60 -16.09
N GLY A 89 -10.04 -8.25 -14.99
CA GLY A 89 -10.85 -7.03 -14.87
C GLY A 89 -10.03 -5.73 -14.77
N ARG A 90 -10.74 -4.60 -14.78
CA ARG A 90 -10.16 -3.28 -14.49
C ARG A 90 -9.99 -3.09 -12.98
N GLY A 91 -9.08 -2.18 -12.61
CA GLY A 91 -8.97 -1.75 -11.21
C GLY A 91 -10.24 -1.03 -10.76
N SER A 92 -10.56 -1.12 -9.46
CA SER A 92 -11.65 -0.35 -8.87
C SER A 92 -11.27 1.11 -8.75
N ASN A 93 -12.17 2.03 -9.13
CA ASN A 93 -11.98 3.46 -8.84
C ASN A 93 -12.18 3.78 -7.35
N VAL A 94 -12.96 2.97 -6.63
CA VAL A 94 -13.25 3.16 -5.21
C VAL A 94 -12.37 2.23 -4.38
N LEU A 95 -11.79 2.75 -3.28
CA LEU A 95 -10.90 2.00 -2.40
C LEU A 95 -11.60 0.74 -1.86
N GLN A 96 -10.97 -0.42 -2.04
CA GLN A 96 -11.46 -1.70 -1.53
C GLN A 96 -10.61 -2.21 -0.37
N LYS A 97 -11.18 -3.14 0.40
CA LYS A 97 -10.48 -3.88 1.45
C LYS A 97 -10.89 -5.34 1.47
N VAL A 98 -9.95 -6.22 1.81
CA VAL A 98 -10.20 -7.65 2.01
C VAL A 98 -9.48 -8.13 3.26
N LYS A 99 -10.14 -9.01 4.02
CA LYS A 99 -9.54 -9.70 5.16
C LYS A 99 -8.90 -10.99 4.66
N LEU A 100 -7.62 -11.18 4.96
CA LEU A 100 -6.80 -12.31 4.54
C LEU A 100 -6.36 -13.11 5.77
N SER A 101 -6.22 -14.42 5.60
CA SER A 101 -5.58 -15.29 6.59
C SER A 101 -4.09 -15.42 6.25
N ILE A 102 -3.23 -15.23 7.25
CA ILE A 102 -1.79 -15.36 7.07
C ILE A 102 -1.41 -16.84 7.00
N SER A 103 -0.73 -17.24 5.93
CA SER A 103 -0.21 -18.59 5.78
C SER A 103 1.14 -18.74 6.48
N PRO A 104 1.40 -19.87 7.17
CA PRO A 104 2.72 -20.17 7.71
C PRO A 104 3.81 -20.13 6.64
N VAL A 105 5.00 -19.67 7.02
CA VAL A 105 6.14 -19.46 6.10
C VAL A 105 6.52 -20.76 5.37
N ASP A 106 6.50 -21.91 6.05
CA ASP A 106 6.87 -23.18 5.43
C ASP A 106 5.90 -23.60 4.32
N ARG A 107 4.60 -23.35 4.52
CA ARG A 107 3.58 -23.57 3.49
C ARG A 107 3.79 -22.63 2.31
N CYS A 108 3.98 -21.32 2.58
CA CYS A 108 4.25 -20.34 1.54
C CYS A 108 5.49 -20.69 0.70
N ARG A 109 6.57 -21.15 1.34
CA ARG A 109 7.78 -21.61 0.66
C ARG A 109 7.54 -22.83 -0.23
N ALA A 110 6.71 -23.78 0.22
CA ALA A 110 6.36 -24.94 -0.58
C ALA A 110 5.55 -24.55 -1.82
N ASP A 111 4.49 -23.74 -1.64
CA ASP A 111 3.61 -23.30 -2.72
C ASP A 111 4.37 -22.46 -3.78
N TYR A 112 5.25 -21.55 -3.33
CA TYR A 112 6.05 -20.70 -4.22
C TYR A 112 7.04 -21.51 -5.08
N ARG A 113 7.70 -22.53 -4.51
CA ARG A 113 8.65 -23.40 -5.25
C ARG A 113 7.97 -24.23 -6.32
N LEU A 114 6.70 -24.57 -6.14
CA LEU A 114 5.91 -25.36 -7.08
C LEU A 114 5.35 -24.54 -8.26
N GLY A 115 5.61 -23.23 -8.31
CA GLY A 115 5.13 -22.36 -9.38
C GLY A 115 3.60 -22.33 -9.49
N SER A 116 2.89 -22.57 -8.40
CA SER A 116 1.42 -22.65 -8.36
C SER A 116 0.73 -21.27 -8.35
N HIS A 117 1.21 -20.35 -9.19
CA HIS A 117 0.67 -19.01 -9.40
C HIS A 117 0.39 -18.75 -10.88
#